data_AF-A0A848KUB6-F1
#
_entry.id   AF-A0A848KUB6-F1
#
_cell.length_a   1.000
_cell.length_b   1.000
_cell.length_c   1.000
_cell.angle_alpha   90.00
_cell.angle_beta   90.00
_cell.angle_gamma   90.00
#
_symmetry.space_group_name_H-M   'P 1'
#
loop_
_entity.id
_entity.type
_entity.pdbx_description
1 polymer ?
#
loop_
_entity_poly.entity_id
_entity_poly.type
_entity_poly.pdbx_seq_one_letter_code
_entity_poly.pdbx_strand_id
1 'polypeptide(L)'
;MNQLLEHIQQRAEITPTLTAVRHSGEAVTFGRLDSAIADYSPVVTASGMSDQSAVVAGLLHSLPTVTRLSAAQIGAAMHDMLAWLSRDLDGGAGRQLRAV
;
A
#
# COMPACT_ATOMS: atom_id res chain seq x y z
N MET A 1 10.61 1.21 -10.21
CA MET A 1 9.75 0.65 -9.15
C MET A 1 9.36 1.75 -8.16
N ASN A 2 8.77 2.83 -8.68
CA ASN A 2 8.12 3.92 -7.94
C ASN A 2 6.60 3.89 -8.20
N GLN A 3 6.16 3.03 -9.13
CA GLN A 3 4.80 2.98 -9.66
C GLN A 3 3.76 2.60 -8.62
N LEU A 4 4.09 1.74 -7.64
CA LEU A 4 3.18 1.44 -6.54
C LEU A 4 2.97 2.64 -5.63
N LEU A 5 4.05 3.35 -5.28
CA LEU A 5 3.97 4.54 -4.45
C LEU A 5 3.18 5.65 -5.17
N GLU A 6 3.52 5.91 -6.43
CA GLU A 6 2.81 6.84 -7.31
C GLU A 6 1.33 6.46 -7.43
N HIS A 7 1.00 5.18 -7.54
CA HIS A 7 -0.39 4.72 -7.60
C HIS A 7 -1.15 4.98 -6.30
N ILE A 8 -0.52 4.72 -5.15
CA ILE A 8 -1.12 4.99 -3.84
C ILE A 8 -1.36 6.50 -3.68
N GLN A 9 -0.37 7.33 -4.02
CA GLN A 9 -0.47 8.80 -3.98
C GLN A 9 -1.59 9.30 -4.90
N GLN A 10 -1.62 8.85 -6.16
CA GLN A 10 -2.66 9.23 -7.11
C GLN A 10 -4.06 8.83 -6.61
N ARG A 11 -4.22 7.62 -6.06
CA ARG A 11 -5.49 7.17 -5.49
C ARG A 11 -5.87 7.93 -4.22
N ALA A 12 -4.89 8.37 -3.42
CA ALA A 12 -5.12 9.20 -2.24
C ALA A 12 -5.61 10.60 -2.63
N GLU A 13 -5.08 11.18 -3.70
CA GLU A 13 -5.53 12.48 -4.22
C GLU A 13 -6.96 12.40 -4.80
N ILE A 14 -7.25 11.38 -5.60
CA ILE A 14 -8.54 11.27 -6.32
C ILE A 14 -9.63 10.69 -5.41
N THR A 15 -9.29 9.71 -4.57
CA THR A 15 -10.23 8.90 -3.78
C THR A 15 -9.74 8.62 -2.35
N PRO A 16 -9.49 9.64 -1.51
CA PRO A 16 -8.84 9.49 -0.21
C PRO A 16 -9.60 8.59 0.78
N THR A 17 -10.93 8.53 0.68
CA THR A 17 -11.80 7.75 1.58
C THR A 17 -12.01 6.31 1.10
N LEU A 18 -11.57 5.97 -0.12
CA LEU A 18 -11.69 4.62 -0.64
C LEU A 18 -10.74 3.67 0.11
N THR A 19 -11.23 2.48 0.46
CA THR A 19 -10.41 1.46 1.10
C THR A 19 -9.30 0.99 0.16
N ALA A 20 -8.04 1.14 0.59
CA ALA A 20 -6.88 0.63 -0.13
C ALA A 20 -6.68 -0.86 0.16
N VAL A 21 -6.69 -1.22 1.45
CA VAL A 21 -6.44 -2.58 1.92
C VAL A 21 -7.37 -2.91 3.08
N ARG A 22 -7.83 -4.17 3.14
CA ARG A 22 -8.52 -4.75 4.28
C ARG A 22 -7.84 -6.06 4.66
N HIS A 23 -7.52 -6.24 5.93
CA HIS A 23 -6.92 -7.45 6.46
C HIS A 23 -7.46 -7.72 7.86
N SER A 24 -7.86 -8.97 8.15
CA SER A 24 -8.36 -9.39 9.48
C SER A 24 -9.44 -8.49 10.09
N GLY A 25 -10.33 -7.92 9.27
CA GLY A 25 -11.42 -7.04 9.71
C GLY A 25 -11.04 -5.56 9.83
N GLU A 26 -9.76 -5.23 9.86
CA GLU A 26 -9.26 -3.85 9.80
C GLU A 26 -9.11 -3.40 8.35
N ALA A 27 -9.31 -2.10 8.10
CA ALA A 27 -9.16 -1.52 6.79
C ALA A 27 -8.44 -0.17 6.87
N VAL A 28 -7.60 0.10 5.89
CA VAL A 28 -6.95 1.39 5.69
C VAL A 28 -7.39 1.99 4.36
N THR A 29 -7.69 3.29 4.36
CA THR A 29 -8.05 4.03 3.15
C THR A 29 -6.81 4.55 2.44
N PHE A 30 -6.91 4.89 1.16
CA PHE A 30 -5.77 5.44 0.40
C PHE A 30 -5.20 6.70 1.05
N GLY A 31 -6.04 7.64 1.50
CA GLY A 31 -5.56 8.86 2.14
C GLY A 31 -4.82 8.62 3.47
N ARG A 32 -5.28 7.65 4.27
CA ARG A 32 -4.60 7.30 5.54
C ARG A 32 -3.31 6.54 5.29
N LEU A 33 -3.30 5.63 4.31
CA LEU A 33 -2.11 4.89 3.93
C LEU A 33 -1.03 5.83 3.38
N ASP A 34 -1.41 6.76 2.49
CA ASP A 34 -0.50 7.75 1.93
C ASP A 34 0.11 8.66 3.01
N SER A 35 -0.72 9.17 3.93
CA SER A 35 -0.23 9.96 5.07
C SER A 35 0.77 9.18 5.92
N ALA A 36 0.48 7.92 6.24
CA ALA A 36 1.40 7.07 7.00
C ALA A 36 2.71 6.83 6.25
N ILE A 37 2.65 6.61 4.93
CA ILE A 37 3.86 6.44 4.11
C ILE A 37 4.70 7.71 4.11
N ALA A 38 4.07 8.88 3.96
CA ALA A 38 4.76 10.17 4.02
C ALA A 38 5.44 10.40 5.38
N ASP A 39 4.78 10.03 6.49
CA ASP A 39 5.34 10.15 7.84
C ASP A 39 6.57 9.24 8.05
N TYR A 40 6.58 8.05 7.44
CA TYR A 40 7.71 7.10 7.55
C TYR A 40 8.81 7.34 6.51
N SER A 41 8.56 8.08 5.44
CA SER A 41 9.54 8.35 4.38
C SER A 41 10.87 8.94 4.92
N PRO A 42 10.87 10.00 5.76
CA PRO A 42 12.10 10.53 6.33
C PRO A 42 12.88 9.51 7.18
N VAL A 43 12.17 8.65 7.91
CA VAL A 43 12.77 7.65 8.80
C VAL A 43 13.47 6.55 8.00
N VAL A 44 12.82 6.05 6.93
CA VAL A 44 13.42 5.00 6.09
C VAL A 44 14.60 5.55 5.28
N THR A 45 14.51 6.78 4.78
CA THR A 45 15.61 7.46 4.09
C THR A 45 16.81 7.65 5.01
N ALA A 46 16.59 8.15 6.24
CA ALA A 46 17.66 8.32 7.22
C ALA A 46 18.31 7.00 7.63
N SER A 47 17.56 5.89 7.56
CA SER A 47 18.04 4.54 7.87
C SER A 47 18.72 3.85 6.68
N GLY A 48 18.87 4.52 5.53
CA GLY A 48 19.45 3.95 4.31
C GLY A 48 18.60 2.83 3.69
N MET A 49 17.30 2.78 4.02
CA MET A 49 16.36 1.80 3.50
C MET A 49 15.70 2.30 2.21
N SER A 50 15.13 1.37 1.43
CA SER A 50 14.40 1.72 0.20
C SER A 50 13.06 2.40 0.50
N ASP A 51 12.54 3.19 -0.45
CA ASP A 51 11.21 3.82 -0.33
C ASP A 51 10.07 2.81 -0.15
N GLN A 52 10.23 1.58 -0.67
CA GLN A 52 9.28 0.48 -0.41
C GLN A 52 9.17 0.13 1.07
N SER A 53 10.21 0.39 1.86
CA SER A 53 10.18 0.20 3.31
C SER A 53 9.19 1.15 3.98
N ALA A 54 8.96 2.35 3.44
CA ALA A 54 7.92 3.26 3.93
C ALA A 54 6.52 2.70 3.67
N VAL A 55 6.30 2.02 2.53
CA VAL A 55 5.03 1.32 2.24
C VAL A 55 4.77 0.22 3.25
N VAL A 56 5.76 -0.62 3.53
CA VAL A 56 5.63 -1.69 4.54
C VAL A 56 5.39 -1.10 5.93
N ALA A 57 6.14 -0.07 6.33
CA ALA A 57 5.95 0.62 7.60
C ALA A 57 4.56 1.24 7.72
N GLY A 58 4.09 1.93 6.68
CA GLY A 58 2.75 2.53 6.62
C GLY A 58 1.63 1.49 6.72
N LEU A 59 1.78 0.32 6.10
CA LEU A 59 0.83 -0.80 6.22
C LEU A 59 0.79 -1.36 7.64
N LEU A 60 1.94 -1.66 8.24
CA LEU A 60 2.02 -2.18 9.61
C LEU A 60 1.49 -1.18 10.64
N HIS A 61 1.77 0.10 10.46
CA HIS A 61 1.23 1.18 11.28
C HIS A 61 -0.30 1.26 11.18
N SER A 62 -0.84 1.12 9.96
CA SER A 62 -2.27 1.26 9.69
C SER A 62 -3.09 0.02 10.04
N LEU A 63 -2.46 -1.16 10.10
CA LEU A 63 -3.09 -2.45 10.37
C LEU A 63 -2.34 -3.18 11.51
N PRO A 64 -2.36 -2.65 12.74
CA PRO A 64 -1.56 -3.16 13.85
C PRO A 64 -1.94 -4.58 14.27
N THR A 65 -3.11 -5.09 13.88
CA THR A 65 -3.44 -6.51 14.11
C THR A 65 -2.47 -7.45 13.39
N VAL A 66 -1.87 -7.03 12.28
CA VAL A 66 -0.89 -7.82 11.52
C VAL A 66 0.37 -8.07 12.34
N THR A 67 0.80 -7.12 13.18
CA THR A 67 2.01 -7.27 14.00
C THR A 67 1.87 -8.31 15.11
N ARG A 68 0.66 -8.83 15.34
CA ARG A 68 0.40 -9.91 16.32
C ARG A 68 0.59 -11.31 15.73
N LEU A 69 0.79 -11.42 14.42
CA LEU A 69 1.01 -12.68 13.74
C LEU A 69 2.46 -13.15 13.91
N SER A 70 2.73 -14.43 13.62
CA SER A 70 4.11 -14.92 13.53
C SER A 70 4.85 -14.27 12.36
N ALA A 71 6.18 -14.25 12.40
CA ALA A 71 6.99 -13.62 11.35
C ALA A 71 6.67 -14.16 9.93
N ALA A 72 6.45 -15.47 9.79
CA ALA A 72 6.06 -16.08 8.52
C ALA A 72 4.69 -15.59 8.04
N GLN A 73 3.73 -15.44 8.95
CA GLN A 73 2.39 -14.92 8.64
C GLN A 73 2.40 -13.42 8.34
N ILE A 74 3.25 -12.63 9.00
CA ILE A 74 3.46 -11.22 8.65
C ILE A 74 3.98 -11.11 7.22
N GLY A 75 4.97 -11.93 6.86
CA GLY A 75 5.53 -11.98 5.51
C GLY A 75 4.47 -12.32 4.45
N ALA A 76 3.65 -13.35 4.71
CA ALA A 76 2.55 -13.73 3.82
C ALA A 76 1.49 -12.61 3.69
N ALA A 77 1.08 -12.02 4.80
CA ALA A 77 0.11 -10.92 4.81
C ALA A 77 0.64 -9.70 4.03
N MET A 78 1.92 -9.33 4.21
CA MET A 78 2.54 -8.25 3.44
C MET A 78 2.57 -8.57 1.95
N HIS A 79 2.94 -9.79 1.58
CA HIS A 79 2.96 -10.21 0.19
C HIS A 79 1.57 -10.06 -0.46
N ASP A 80 0.53 -10.56 0.20
CA ASP A 80 -0.85 -10.49 -0.28
C ASP A 80 -1.34 -9.03 -0.41
N MET A 81 -1.03 -8.18 0.56
CA MET A 81 -1.42 -6.77 0.53
C MET A 81 -0.69 -5.98 -0.56
N LEU A 82 0.61 -6.24 -0.76
CA LEU A 82 1.39 -5.60 -1.82
C LEU A 82 0.95 -6.08 -3.21
N ALA A 83 0.67 -7.37 -3.37
CA ALA A 83 0.11 -7.92 -4.60
C ALA A 83 -1.26 -7.31 -4.91
N TRP A 84 -2.13 -7.20 -3.89
CA TRP A 84 -3.42 -6.54 -4.01
C TRP A 84 -3.29 -5.09 -4.47
N LEU A 85 -2.43 -4.29 -3.84
CA LEU A 85 -2.23 -2.89 -4.21
C LEU A 85 -1.61 -2.71 -5.61
N SER A 86 -0.83 -3.68 -6.07
CA SER A 86 -0.16 -3.63 -7.36
C SER A 86 -1.03 -4.14 -8.53
N ARG A 87 -2.19 -4.75 -8.25
CA ARG A 87 -3.02 -5.44 -9.25
C ARG A 87 -3.44 -4.59 -10.45
N ASP A 88 -3.59 -3.28 -10.24
CA ASP A 88 -4.02 -2.34 -11.28
C ASP A 88 -2.84 -1.79 -12.11
N LEU A 89 -1.60 -2.05 -11.70
CA LEU A 89 -0.39 -1.54 -12.38
C LEU A 89 -0.04 -2.34 -13.63
N ASP A 90 -0.29 -3.66 -13.61
CA ASP A 90 0.00 -4.54 -14.75
C ASP A 90 -1.07 -4.45 -15.86
N GLY A 91 -2.19 -3.75 -15.63
CA GLY A 91 -3.33 -3.66 -16.55
C GLY A 91 -3.42 -2.36 -17.38
N GLY A 92 -2.47 -1.44 -17.24
CA GLY A 92 -2.54 -0.08 -17.81
C GLY A 92 -2.24 0.06 -19.30
N ALA A 93 -1.84 -1.02 -19.99
CA ALA A 93 -1.61 -1.03 -21.44
C ALA A 93 -2.52 -2.05 -22.12
N GLY A 94 -3.77 -1.68 -22.43
CA GLY A 94 -4.54 -2.40 -23.46
C GLY A 94 -5.95 -2.87 -23.15
N ARG A 95 -6.71 -2.23 -22.25
CA ARG A 95 -8.17 -2.45 -22.22
C ARG A 95 -8.94 -1.17 -22.51
N GLN A 96 -8.89 -0.79 -23.80
CA GLN A 96 -9.85 0.13 -24.39
C GLN A 96 -11.26 -0.37 -24.08
N LEU A 97 -12.02 0.45 -23.35
CA LEU A 97 -13.45 0.27 -23.20
C LEU A 97 -14.06 0.37 -24.61
N ARG A 98 -14.44 -0.78 -25.20
CA ARG A 98 -15.35 -0.78 -26.34
C ARG A 98 -16.75 -0.55 -25.81
N ALA A 99 -17.33 0.59 -26.14
CA ALA A 99 -18.77 0.76 -26.09
C ALA A 99 -19.41 -0.22 -27.08
N VAL A 100 -20.40 -0.97 -26.60
CA VAL A 100 -21.33 -1.79 -27.40
C VAL A 100 -22.69 -1.15 -27.35
#